data_AF-A0A6N4WZD0-F1
#
_entry.id   AF-A0A6N4WZD0-F1
#
_cell.length_a   1.000
_cell.length_b   1.000
_cell.length_c   1.000
_cell.angle_alpha   90.00
_cell.angle_beta   90.00
_cell.angle_gamma   90.00
#
_symmetry.space_group_name_H-M   'P 1'
#
loop_
_entity.id
_entity.type
_entity.pdbx_description
1 polymer ?
#
loop_
_entity_poly.entity_id
_entity_poly.type
_entity_poly.pdbx_seq_one_letter_code
_entity_poly.pdbx_strand_id
1 'polypeptide(L)'
;MPKIDIETLKFILQRNEPDIRKIAGIMQEIELELKAEEEEKALRPPPVKKQNVIMISDPDGIYKEKDIVGWIAQIPEDDDLATSPGRIHSAAHEFNTTPKGIRMPVETVGEACEVIPAKFFKEQNIWVKSKTPLLVLPVENKIPTDNAE
;
A
#
# COMPACT_ATOMS: atom_id res chain seq x y z
N MET A 1 4.67 3.07 -16.03
CA MET A 1 5.76 2.99 -17.03
C MET A 1 7.09 3.22 -16.33
N PRO A 2 8.17 2.55 -16.73
CA PRO A 2 9.51 2.85 -16.23
C PRO A 2 9.89 4.30 -16.62
N LYS A 3 10.50 5.03 -15.69
CA LYS A 3 11.00 6.38 -15.96
C LYS A 3 12.25 6.27 -16.83
N ILE A 4 12.24 6.92 -17.99
CA ILE A 4 13.41 7.04 -18.87
C ILE A 4 14.24 8.23 -18.40
N ASP A 5 15.55 8.04 -18.33
CA ASP A 5 16.49 9.09 -17.96
C ASP A 5 16.73 10.10 -19.11
N ILE A 6 16.99 11.36 -18.77
CA ILE A 6 17.15 12.47 -19.72
C ILE A 6 18.38 12.26 -20.62
N GLU A 7 19.46 11.67 -20.11
CA GLU A 7 20.65 11.39 -20.93
C GLU A 7 20.37 10.28 -21.93
N THR A 8 19.60 9.27 -21.51
CA THR A 8 19.14 8.20 -22.41
C THR A 8 18.26 8.76 -23.52
N LEU A 9 17.35 9.68 -23.20
CA LEU A 9 16.49 10.35 -24.17
C LEU A 9 17.30 11.19 -25.17
N LYS A 10 18.28 11.96 -24.67
CA LYS A 10 19.19 12.78 -25.48
C LYS A 10 19.99 11.92 -26.47
N PHE A 11 20.50 10.78 -26.01
CA PHE A 11 21.24 9.86 -26.87
C PHE A 11 20.37 9.25 -27.98
N ILE A 12 19.12 8.89 -27.65
CA ILE A 12 18.15 8.38 -28.64
C ILE A 12 17.81 9.46 -29.66
N LEU A 13 17.60 10.71 -29.23
CA LEU A 13 17.31 11.84 -30.12
C LEU A 13 18.48 12.14 -31.06
N GLN A 14 19.71 12.17 -30.54
CA GLN A 14 20.93 12.37 -31.34
C GLN A 14 21.19 11.27 -32.38
N ARG A 15 20.72 10.05 -32.12
CA ARG A 15 20.89 8.92 -33.05
C ARG A 15 19.87 8.94 -34.19
N ASN A 16 18.69 9.52 -33.97
CA ASN A 16 17.58 9.45 -34.92
C ASN A 16 17.29 10.78 -35.64
N GLU A 17 17.68 11.92 -35.08
CA GLU A 17 17.53 13.24 -35.70
C GLU A 17 18.92 13.87 -35.91
N PRO A 18 19.30 14.27 -37.14
CA PRO A 18 20.60 14.89 -37.41
C PRO A 18 20.62 16.41 -37.12
N ASP A 19 19.44 17.05 -36.98
CA ASP A 19 19.33 18.48 -36.77
C ASP A 19 19.50 18.85 -35.28
N ILE A 20 20.70 19.33 -34.95
CA ILE A 20 21.09 19.77 -33.61
C ILE A 20 20.14 20.84 -33.06
N ARG A 21 19.56 21.71 -33.90
CA ARG A 21 18.66 22.78 -33.45
C ARG A 21 17.33 22.22 -32.99
N LYS A 22 16.80 21.20 -33.68
CA LYS A 22 15.58 20.50 -33.26
C LYS A 22 15.80 19.70 -31.99
N ILE A 23 16.94 19.02 -31.86
CA ILE A 23 17.29 18.31 -30.62
C ILE A 23 17.32 19.28 -29.44
N ALA A 24 18.00 20.43 -29.61
CA ALA A 24 18.07 21.44 -28.55
C ALA A 24 16.69 22.01 -28.18
N GLY A 25 15.82 22.25 -29.16
CA GLY A 25 14.44 22.68 -28.93
C GLY A 25 13.61 21.66 -28.14
N ILE A 26 13.65 20.38 -28.55
CA ILE A 26 12.94 19.29 -27.86
C ILE A 26 13.44 19.12 -26.42
N MET A 27 14.77 19.17 -26.20
CA MET A 27 15.34 19.08 -24.85
C MET A 27 14.91 20.25 -23.97
N GLN A 28 14.83 21.47 -24.53
CA GLN A 28 14.40 22.65 -23.79
C GLN A 28 12.90 22.60 -23.44
N GLU A 29 12.05 22.10 -24.33
CA GLU A 29 10.62 21.86 -24.06
C GLU A 29 10.43 20.83 -22.94
N ILE A 30 11.21 19.75 -22.94
CA ILE A 30 11.18 18.73 -21.88
C ILE A 30 11.64 19.31 -20.53
N GLU A 31 12.69 20.13 -20.52
CA GLU A 31 13.15 20.80 -19.30
C GLU A 31 12.12 21.79 -18.76
N LEU A 32 11.41 22.51 -19.63
CA LEU A 32 10.32 23.40 -19.25
C LEU A 32 9.14 22.63 -18.65
N GLU A 33 8.74 21.51 -19.25
CA GLU A 33 7.66 20.66 -18.75
C GLU A 33 8.03 20.02 -17.40
N LEU A 34 9.29 19.57 -17.24
CA LEU A 34 9.80 19.04 -15.97
C LEU A 34 9.79 20.11 -14.86
N LYS A 35 10.19 21.34 -15.18
CA LYS A 35 10.10 22.46 -14.23
C LYS A 35 8.66 22.79 -13.87
N ALA A 36 7.75 22.80 -14.84
CA ALA A 36 6.33 23.00 -14.60
C ALA A 36 5.75 21.89 -13.69
N GLU A 37 6.11 20.62 -13.92
CA GLU A 37 5.75 19.51 -13.03
C GLU A 37 6.35 19.65 -11.63
N GLU A 38 7.58 20.13 -11.50
CA GLU A 38 8.25 20.36 -10.22
C GLU A 38 7.59 21.51 -9.44
N GLU A 39 7.25 22.61 -10.11
CA GLU A 39 6.50 23.72 -9.54
C GLU A 39 5.08 23.30 -9.13
N GLU A 40 4.41 22.50 -9.96
CA GLU A 40 3.09 21.93 -9.61
C GLU A 40 3.20 20.99 -8.41
N LYS A 41 4.25 20.14 -8.34
CA LYS A 41 4.52 19.29 -7.16
C LYS A 41 4.88 20.11 -5.93
N ALA A 42 5.53 21.26 -6.09
CA ALA A 42 5.84 22.17 -4.99
C ALA A 42 4.60 22.93 -4.48
N LEU A 43 3.61 23.16 -5.35
CA LEU A 43 2.30 23.70 -5.00
C LEU A 43 1.38 22.65 -4.34
N ARG A 44 1.68 21.35 -4.46
CA ARG A 44 0.90 20.33 -3.76
C ARG A 44 1.09 20.51 -2.25
N PRO A 45 0.00 20.44 -1.47
CA PRO A 45 0.12 20.48 -0.02
C PRO A 45 1.09 19.38 0.45
N PRO A 46 1.84 19.63 1.53
CA PRO A 46 2.83 18.69 2.02
C PRO A 46 2.20 17.31 2.25
N PRO A 47 2.91 16.22 1.96
CA PRO A 47 2.38 14.87 2.11
C PRO A 47 1.86 14.64 3.53
N VAL A 48 0.53 14.60 3.68
CA VAL A 48 -0.11 14.32 4.96
C VAL A 48 0.09 12.86 5.28
N LYS A 49 0.58 12.56 6.49
CA LYS A 49 0.65 11.18 6.99
C LYS A 49 -0.76 10.61 7.07
N LYS A 50 -1.02 9.59 6.26
CA LYS A 50 -2.31 8.90 6.22
C LYS A 50 -2.34 7.78 7.26
N GLN A 51 -3.49 7.56 7.88
CA GLN A 51 -3.77 6.42 8.74
C GLN A 51 -4.82 5.53 8.06
N ASN A 52 -4.67 4.21 8.22
CA ASN A 52 -5.67 3.25 7.76
C ASN A 52 -6.72 3.06 8.85
N VAL A 53 -7.98 2.94 8.45
CA VAL A 53 -9.12 2.69 9.35
C VAL A 53 -9.92 1.53 8.78
N ILE A 54 -10.44 0.66 9.65
CA ILE A 54 -11.36 -0.41 9.25
C ILE A 54 -12.77 0.05 9.59
N MET A 55 -13.63 0.15 8.60
CA MET A 55 -15.04 0.50 8.79
C MET A 55 -15.90 -0.73 8.49
N ILE A 56 -16.85 -1.04 9.38
CA ILE A 56 -17.78 -2.17 9.20
C ILE A 56 -19.21 -1.63 9.23
N SER A 57 -20.01 -2.05 8.26
CA SER A 57 -21.46 -1.79 8.25
C SER A 57 -22.12 -2.58 9.37
N ASP A 58 -22.60 -1.88 10.40
CA ASP A 58 -23.29 -2.42 11.56
C ASP A 58 -24.63 -1.68 11.81
N PRO A 59 -25.61 -1.82 10.91
CA PRO A 59 -26.92 -1.18 11.07
C PRO A 59 -27.70 -1.72 12.27
N ASP A 60 -27.42 -2.96 12.69
CA ASP A 60 -28.10 -3.63 13.81
C ASP A 60 -27.43 -3.33 15.17
N GLY A 61 -26.31 -2.60 15.18
CA GLY A 61 -25.62 -2.16 16.39
C GLY A 61 -24.96 -3.28 17.19
N ILE A 62 -24.62 -4.41 16.56
CA ILE A 62 -24.04 -5.60 17.19
C ILE A 62 -22.65 -5.31 17.78
N TYR A 63 -21.94 -4.34 17.20
CA TYR A 63 -20.55 -4.02 17.51
C TYR A 63 -20.37 -2.65 18.18
N LYS A 64 -21.45 -1.89 18.43
CA LYS A 64 -21.38 -0.55 19.04
C LYS A 64 -20.69 -0.50 20.41
N GLU A 65 -20.72 -1.59 21.17
CA GLU A 65 -20.14 -1.68 22.53
C GLU A 65 -18.84 -2.50 22.60
N LYS A 66 -18.32 -2.97 21.47
CA LYS A 66 -17.14 -3.85 21.44
C LYS A 66 -15.95 -3.14 20.81
N ASP A 67 -14.86 -3.07 21.57
CA ASP A 67 -13.56 -2.65 21.06
C ASP A 67 -12.95 -3.79 20.22
N ILE A 68 -13.22 -3.75 18.92
CA ILE A 68 -12.70 -4.72 17.97
C ILE A 68 -11.50 -4.12 17.25
N VAL A 69 -10.43 -4.90 17.16
CA VAL A 69 -9.26 -4.58 16.35
C VAL A 69 -9.08 -5.60 15.23
N GLY A 70 -8.49 -5.15 14.13
CA GLY A 70 -8.23 -6.01 12.98
C GLY A 70 -6.98 -5.59 12.21
N TRP A 71 -6.61 -6.43 11.24
CA TRP A 71 -5.51 -6.18 10.33
C TRP A 71 -6.01 -6.22 8.89
N ILE A 72 -5.39 -5.41 8.04
CA ILE A 72 -5.64 -5.41 6.60
C ILE A 72 -4.64 -6.37 5.95
N ALA A 73 -5.16 -7.36 5.26
CA ALA A 73 -4.39 -8.27 4.42
C ALA A 73 -5.01 -8.32 3.01
N GLN A 74 -4.17 -8.62 2.01
CA GLN A 74 -4.63 -8.92 0.65
C GLN A 74 -4.31 -10.37 0.32
N ILE A 75 -5.19 -11.01 -0.43
CA ILE A 75 -4.99 -12.31 -1.06
C ILE A 75 -5.31 -12.18 -2.57
N PRO A 76 -4.91 -13.15 -3.41
CA PRO A 76 -5.38 -13.22 -4.79
C PRO A 76 -6.91 -13.24 -4.88
N GLU A 77 -7.49 -12.66 -5.93
CA GLU A 77 -8.95 -12.54 -6.07
C GLU A 77 -9.64 -13.89 -6.25
N ASP A 78 -8.95 -14.87 -6.83
CA ASP A 78 -9.46 -16.23 -7.08
C ASP A 78 -9.37 -17.14 -5.83
N ASP A 79 -8.75 -16.68 -4.75
CA ASP A 79 -8.53 -17.47 -3.55
C ASP A 79 -9.67 -17.34 -2.53
N ASP A 80 -9.90 -18.41 -1.76
CA ASP A 80 -10.89 -18.39 -0.68
C ASP A 80 -10.43 -17.53 0.51
N LEU A 81 -11.24 -16.51 0.82
CA LEU A 81 -11.07 -15.58 1.94
C LEU A 81 -10.90 -16.29 3.28
N ALA A 82 -11.60 -17.40 3.50
CA ALA A 82 -11.57 -18.15 4.76
C ALA A 82 -10.18 -18.75 5.06
N THR A 83 -9.32 -18.89 4.05
CA THR A 83 -7.97 -19.43 4.20
C THR A 83 -6.96 -18.41 4.75
N SER A 84 -7.32 -17.12 4.79
CA SER A 84 -6.41 -16.03 5.19
C SER A 84 -5.75 -16.23 6.57
N PRO A 85 -6.48 -16.61 7.64
CA PRO A 85 -5.85 -16.87 8.94
C PRO A 85 -4.86 -18.05 8.88
N GLY A 86 -5.21 -19.10 8.14
CA GLY A 86 -4.34 -20.27 7.95
C GLY A 86 -3.02 -19.89 7.26
N ARG A 87 -3.05 -19.01 6.25
CA ARG A 87 -1.85 -18.50 5.57
C ARG A 87 -0.93 -17.74 6.53
N ILE A 88 -1.50 -16.94 7.43
CA ILE A 88 -0.75 -16.22 8.47
C ILE A 88 -0.12 -17.22 9.45
N HIS A 89 -0.85 -18.25 9.88
CA HIS A 89 -0.32 -19.29 10.76
C HIS A 89 0.84 -20.04 10.09
N SER A 90 0.71 -20.42 8.82
CA SER A 90 1.79 -21.05 8.05
C SER A 90 3.04 -20.18 7.99
N ALA A 91 2.88 -18.87 7.72
CA ALA A 91 4.00 -17.93 7.71
C ALA A 91 4.66 -17.78 9.10
N ALA A 92 3.86 -17.81 10.17
CA ALA A 92 4.35 -17.78 11.55
C ALA A 92 5.14 -19.06 11.91
N HIS A 93 4.62 -20.24 11.56
CA HIS A 93 5.32 -21.50 11.77
C HIS A 93 6.66 -21.53 11.02
N GLU A 94 6.67 -21.10 9.76
CA GLU A 94 7.88 -21.03 8.95
C GLU A 94 8.91 -20.05 9.55
N PHE A 95 8.48 -18.86 9.95
CA PHE A 95 9.35 -17.90 10.63
C PHE A 95 9.95 -18.48 11.93
N ASN A 96 9.15 -19.19 12.72
CA ASN A 96 9.57 -19.80 13.98
C ASN A 96 10.61 -20.91 13.80
N THR A 97 10.77 -21.48 12.59
CA THR A 97 11.87 -22.42 12.30
C THR A 97 13.23 -21.74 12.04
N THR A 98 13.24 -20.42 11.82
CA THR A 98 14.48 -19.68 11.55
C THR A 98 15.30 -19.45 12.82
N PRO A 99 16.63 -19.21 12.74
CA PRO A 99 17.44 -18.92 13.94
C PRO A 99 16.90 -17.73 14.77
N LYS A 100 16.30 -16.73 14.11
CA LYS A 100 15.67 -15.59 14.78
C LYS A 100 14.36 -15.99 15.45
N GLY A 101 13.51 -16.73 14.75
CA GLY A 101 12.22 -17.21 15.27
C GLY A 101 12.38 -18.26 16.37
N ILE A 102 13.40 -19.12 16.33
CA ILE A 102 13.70 -20.04 17.42
C ILE A 102 14.06 -19.28 18.71
N ARG A 103 14.80 -18.17 18.58
CA ARG A 103 15.18 -17.35 19.74
C ARG A 103 14.01 -16.51 20.27
N MET A 104 13.14 -16.05 19.38
CA MET A 104 11.98 -15.20 19.68
C MET A 104 10.80 -15.64 18.79
N PRO A 105 10.09 -16.70 19.19
CA PRO A 105 8.98 -17.21 18.40
C PRO A 105 7.81 -16.24 18.47
N VAL A 106 7.06 -16.14 17.37
CA VAL A 106 5.75 -15.48 17.38
C VAL A 106 4.68 -16.48 17.80
N GLU A 107 3.76 -16.04 18.65
CA GLU A 107 2.68 -16.88 19.20
C GLU A 107 1.30 -16.35 18.79
N THR A 108 1.19 -15.06 18.52
CA THR A 108 -0.08 -14.42 18.15
C THR A 108 -0.08 -13.89 16.72
N VAL A 109 -1.27 -13.73 16.13
CA VAL A 109 -1.45 -13.07 14.82
C VAL A 109 -0.92 -11.63 14.86
N GLY A 110 -1.08 -10.92 15.98
CA GLY A 110 -0.57 -9.57 16.13
C GLY A 110 0.96 -9.52 16.03
N GLU A 111 1.64 -10.38 16.76
CA GLU A 111 3.11 -10.52 16.69
C GLU A 111 3.57 -10.95 15.30
N ALA A 112 2.85 -11.87 14.67
CA ALA A 112 3.13 -12.29 13.31
C ALA A 112 3.10 -11.08 12.36
N CYS A 113 2.03 -10.29 12.38
CA CYS A 113 1.88 -9.10 11.53
C CYS A 113 2.93 -8.00 11.81
N GLU A 114 3.41 -7.89 13.05
CA GLU A 114 4.37 -6.84 13.44
C GLU A 114 5.82 -7.22 13.10
N VAL A 115 6.21 -8.46 13.44
CA VAL A 115 7.62 -8.91 13.47
C VAL A 115 8.03 -9.64 12.19
N ILE A 116 7.14 -10.43 11.60
CA ILE A 116 7.51 -11.30 10.48
C ILE A 116 7.82 -10.45 9.24
N PRO A 117 8.98 -10.67 8.59
CA PRO A 117 9.29 -10.01 7.33
C PRO A 117 8.30 -10.38 6.22
N ALA A 118 7.98 -9.42 5.34
CA ALA A 118 6.99 -9.59 4.27
C ALA A 118 7.24 -10.76 3.30
N LYS A 119 8.46 -11.30 3.23
CA LYS A 119 8.79 -12.46 2.37
C LYS A 119 8.01 -13.72 2.76
N PHE A 120 7.88 -14.01 4.06
CA PHE A 120 7.19 -15.21 4.54
C PHE A 120 5.70 -15.16 4.21
N PHE A 121 5.08 -13.98 4.34
CA PHE A 121 3.70 -13.79 3.93
C PHE A 121 3.49 -13.96 2.43
N LYS A 122 4.42 -13.45 1.60
CA LYS A 122 4.35 -13.61 0.15
C LYS A 122 4.46 -15.06 -0.29
N GLU A 123 5.29 -15.87 0.37
CA GLU A 123 5.41 -17.31 0.13
C GLU A 123 4.09 -18.05 0.39
N GLN A 124 3.28 -17.54 1.32
CA GLN A 124 1.93 -18.06 1.64
C GLN A 124 0.81 -17.34 0.85
N ASN A 125 1.14 -16.59 -0.21
CA ASN A 125 0.18 -15.82 -1.01
C ASN A 125 -0.71 -14.88 -0.19
N ILE A 126 -0.14 -14.17 0.78
CA ILE A 126 -0.84 -13.13 1.55
C ILE A 126 0.05 -11.89 1.72
N TRP A 127 -0.56 -10.70 1.67
CA TRP A 127 0.14 -9.43 1.85
C TRP A 127 -0.47 -8.62 3.00
N VAL A 128 0.17 -8.69 4.17
CA VAL A 128 -0.19 -7.87 5.33
C VAL A 128 0.14 -6.40 5.06
N LYS A 129 -0.85 -5.51 5.19
CA LYS A 129 -0.73 -4.06 4.93
C LYS A 129 -0.67 -3.22 6.20
N SER A 130 -1.21 -3.72 7.30
CA SER A 130 -1.12 -3.09 8.61
C SER A 130 -0.25 -3.93 9.54
N LYS A 131 0.84 -3.36 10.04
CA LYS A 131 1.67 -4.03 11.06
C LYS A 131 1.05 -3.94 12.46
N THR A 132 0.44 -2.80 12.75
CA THR A 132 -0.28 -2.57 14.00
C THR A 132 -1.75 -2.93 13.84
N PRO A 133 -2.42 -3.40 14.91
CA PRO A 133 -3.87 -3.54 14.91
C PRO A 133 -4.54 -2.19 14.62
N LEU A 134 -5.58 -2.21 13.80
CA LEU A 134 -6.43 -1.07 13.49
C LEU A 134 -7.76 -1.22 14.21
N LEU A 135 -8.26 -0.12 14.78
CA LEU A 135 -9.58 -0.10 15.38
C LEU A 135 -10.65 -0.25 14.30
N VAL A 136 -11.65 -1.07 14.60
CA VAL A 136 -12.84 -1.25 13.77
C VAL A 136 -13.89 -0.22 14.17
N LEU A 137 -14.33 0.59 13.22
CA LEU A 137 -15.39 1.58 13.41
C LEU A 137 -16.71 1.05 12.83
N PRO A 138 -17.71 0.71 13.67
CA PRO A 138 -19.03 0.37 13.20
C PRO A 138 -19.73 1.62 12.63
N VAL A 139 -20.40 1.46 11.49
CA VAL A 139 -21.17 2.53 10.83
C VAL A 139 -22.55 2.05 10.40
N GLU A 140 -23.54 2.93 10.42
CA GLU A 140 -24.95 2.60 10.11
C GLU A 140 -25.22 2.35 8.62
N ASN A 141 -24.18 2.44 7.79
CA ASN A 141 -24.22 2.28 6.33
C ASN A 141 -25.29 3.16 5.65
N LYS A 142 -25.51 4.36 6.20
CA LYS A 142 -26.42 5.39 5.68
C LYS A 142 -25.68 6.72 5.64
N ILE A 143 -25.98 7.51 4.62
CA ILE A 143 -25.51 8.89 4.50
C ILE A 143 -26.69 9.78 4.90
N PRO A 144 -26.55 10.66 5.90
CA PRO A 144 -27.60 11.63 6.24
C PRO A 144 -27.89 12.53 5.03
N THR A 145 -29.17 12.71 4.71
CA THR A 145 -29.62 13.72 3.75
C THR A 145 -30.25 14.87 4.51
N ASP A 146 -30.08 16.11 4.02
CA ASP A 146 -30.56 17.35 4.66
C ASP A 146 -32.08 17.41 4.95
N ASN A 147 -32.86 16.41 4.52
CA ASN A 147 -34.30 16.30 4.72
C ASN A 147 -34.73 15.27 5.79
N ALA A 148 -33.81 14.74 6.59
CA ALA A 148 -34.15 13.85 7.71
C ALA A 148 -33.89 14.57 9.04
N GLU A 149 -34.97 15.06 9.66
CA GLU A 149 -35.02 15.39 11.10
C GLU A 149 -34.77 14.14 11.97
#